data_AF-A0A3B8Y817-F1
#
_entry.id   AF-A0A3B8Y817-F1
#
_cell.length_a   1.000
_cell.length_b   1.000
_cell.length_c   1.000
_cell.angle_alpha   90.00
_cell.angle_beta   90.00
_cell.angle_gamma   90.00
#
_symmetry.space_group_name_H-M   'P 1'
#
loop_
_entity.id
_entity.type
_entity.pdbx_description
1 polymer ?
#
loop_
_entity_poly.entity_id
_entity_poly.type
_entity_poly.pdbx_seq_one_letter_code
_entity_poly.pdbx_strand_id
1 'polypeptide(L)'
;QLSAVVAILEDLNLLETIKVVGLAKQKEEIFLPKESHALDTDAEQPGVQLLRRVRDEAHRFAVSFHRQQRLKKSRRSRLDEIPGLGFARQKQLLAHFHSIDYIREASLEQLQQVSGIGKALAQEIYRYFHPSS
;
A
#
# COMPACT_ATOMS: atom_id res chain seq x y z
N GLN A 1 -6.09 20.37 0.38
CA GLN A 1 -5.78 19.45 1.49
C GLN A 1 -5.98 20.16 2.82
N LEU A 2 -5.27 21.26 3.11
CA LEU A 2 -5.43 22.04 4.34
C LEU A 2 -6.88 22.51 4.56
N SER A 3 -7.52 23.12 3.57
CA SER A 3 -8.89 23.66 3.66
C SER A 3 -9.94 22.58 3.95
N ALA A 4 -9.75 21.36 3.47
CA ALA A 4 -10.66 20.23 3.73
C ALA A 4 -10.54 19.72 5.17
N VAL A 5 -9.32 19.68 5.71
CA VAL A 5 -9.08 19.31 7.12
C VAL A 5 -9.62 20.38 8.07
N VAL A 6 -9.44 21.66 7.72
CA VAL A 6 -9.96 22.79 8.50
C VAL A 6 -11.48 22.73 8.62
N ALA A 7 -12.21 22.51 7.52
CA ALA A 7 -13.67 22.40 7.55
C ALA A 7 -14.16 21.28 8.49
N ILE A 8 -13.53 20.10 8.45
CA ILE A 8 -13.87 18.97 9.34
C ILE A 8 -13.60 19.33 10.82
N LEU A 9 -12.50 20.02 11.10
CA LEU A 9 -12.18 20.41 12.48
C LEU A 9 -13.10 21.52 13.00
N GLU A 10 -13.62 22.37 12.12
CA GLU A 10 -14.67 23.34 12.44
C GLU A 10 -15.97 22.63 12.80
N ASP A 11 -16.40 21.67 11.97
CA ASP A 11 -17.60 20.87 12.23
C ASP A 11 -17.53 20.10 13.56
N LEU A 12 -16.32 19.68 13.96
CA LEU A 12 -16.07 18.98 15.21
C LEU A 12 -15.79 19.91 16.40
N ASN A 13 -15.80 21.24 16.22
CA ASN A 13 -15.41 22.24 17.23
C ASN A 13 -14.00 22.02 17.80
N LEU A 14 -13.09 21.46 17.00
CA LEU A 14 -11.70 21.16 17.41
C LEU A 14 -10.68 22.17 16.88
N LEU A 15 -11.09 23.07 15.99
CA LEU A 15 -10.16 24.01 15.35
C LEU A 15 -9.45 24.93 16.36
N GLU A 16 -10.11 25.29 17.47
CA GLU A 16 -9.51 26.14 18.51
C GLU A 16 -8.52 25.37 19.41
N THR A 17 -8.69 24.05 19.53
CA THR A 17 -7.87 23.19 20.39
C THR A 17 -6.67 22.59 19.65
N ILE A 18 -6.83 22.33 18.34
CA ILE A 18 -5.82 21.66 17.52
C ILE A 18 -5.20 22.66 16.56
N LYS A 19 -3.90 22.90 16.69
CA LYS A 19 -3.15 23.68 15.69
C LYS A 19 -2.92 22.84 14.44
N VAL A 20 -3.25 23.42 13.30
CA VAL A 20 -3.09 22.79 11.99
C VAL A 20 -2.22 23.66 11.12
N VAL A 21 -1.38 23.03 10.32
CA VAL A 21 -0.51 23.69 9.36
C VAL A 21 -0.42 22.86 8.09
N GLY A 22 -0.41 23.52 6.93
CA GLY A 22 -0.18 22.88 5.64
C GLY A 22 1.26 23.09 5.19
N LEU A 23 1.90 22.04 4.67
CA LEU A 23 3.20 22.16 4.01
C LEU A 23 3.04 21.91 2.50
N ALA A 24 3.34 22.92 1.68
CA ALA A 24 3.24 22.81 0.24
C ALA A 24 4.39 21.98 -0.33
N LYS A 25 4.10 21.20 -1.38
CA LYS A 25 5.03 20.17 -1.90
C LYS A 25 6.19 20.73 -2.73
N GLN A 26 6.01 21.86 -3.42
CA GLN A 26 7.00 22.35 -4.39
C GLN A 26 8.03 23.32 -3.81
N LYS A 27 7.63 24.18 -2.87
CA LYS A 27 8.49 25.22 -2.31
C LYS A 27 8.71 25.10 -0.80
N GLU A 28 8.16 24.04 -0.19
CA GLU A 28 8.25 23.80 1.25
C GLU A 28 7.68 24.94 2.11
N GLU A 29 6.81 25.73 1.48
CA GLU A 29 6.10 26.84 2.09
C GLU A 29 5.08 26.34 3.11
N ILE A 30 5.05 27.02 4.26
CA ILE A 30 4.17 26.73 5.38
C ILE A 30 2.93 27.62 5.29
N PHE A 31 1.74 27.02 5.35
CA PHE A 31 0.47 27.74 5.29
C PHE A 31 -0.32 27.54 6.57
N LEU A 32 -0.80 28.65 7.13
CA LEU A 32 -1.75 28.62 8.24
C LEU A 32 -3.19 28.49 7.72
N PRO A 33 -4.11 27.94 8.54
CA PRO A 33 -5.52 27.92 8.22
C PRO A 33 -6.04 29.31 7.90
N LYS A 34 -6.88 29.42 6.86
CA LYS A 34 -7.54 30.67 6.43
C LYS A 34 -6.59 31.76 5.90
N GLU A 35 -5.29 31.49 5.79
CA GLU A 35 -4.33 32.40 5.17
C GLU A 35 -4.06 32.02 3.71
N SER A 36 -4.03 33.04 2.85
CA SER A 36 -3.76 32.86 1.41
C SER A 36 -2.27 32.92 1.07
N HIS A 37 -1.46 33.50 1.95
CA HIS A 37 -0.02 33.62 1.80
C HIS A 37 0.69 32.60 2.68
N ALA A 38 1.86 32.15 2.23
CA ALA A 38 2.73 31.34 3.05
C ALA A 38 3.35 32.20 4.16
N LEU A 39 3.71 31.56 5.27
CA LEU A 39 4.59 32.16 6.27
C LEU A 39 5.94 32.44 5.64
N ASP A 40 6.49 33.61 5.95
CA ASP A 40 7.87 33.97 5.60
C ASP A 40 8.82 33.17 6.49
N THR A 41 9.48 32.18 5.89
CA THR A 41 10.29 31.19 6.59
C THR A 41 11.58 30.91 5.84
N ASP A 42 12.68 30.77 6.57
CA ASP A 42 13.96 30.34 6.02
C ASP A 42 14.08 28.80 6.10
N ALA A 43 14.47 28.18 4.99
CA ALA A 43 14.60 26.73 4.84
C ALA A 43 15.58 26.09 5.83
N GLU A 44 16.56 26.86 6.32
CA GLU A 44 17.56 26.40 7.29
C GLU A 44 17.06 26.44 8.74
N GLN A 45 15.87 27.01 8.99
CA GLN A 45 15.31 27.03 10.33
C GLN A 45 15.00 25.60 10.82
N PRO A 46 15.40 25.23 12.06
CA PRO A 46 15.18 23.89 12.60
C PRO A 46 13.72 23.43 12.55
N GLY A 47 12.76 24.33 12.76
CA GLY A 47 11.33 24.04 12.69
C GLY A 47 10.86 23.66 11.29
N VAL A 48 11.35 24.36 10.26
CA VAL A 48 11.06 24.07 8.85
C VAL A 48 11.65 22.72 8.46
N GLN A 49 12.90 22.45 8.86
CA GLN A 49 13.56 21.16 8.64
C GLN A 49 12.80 19.99 9.29
N LEU A 50 12.27 20.18 10.50
CA LEU A 50 11.44 19.17 11.17
C LEU A 50 10.15 18.88 10.39
N LEU A 51 9.42 19.92 9.98
CA LEU A 51 8.18 19.76 9.22
C LEU A 51 8.41 19.05 7.88
N ARG A 52 9.53 19.33 7.21
CA ARG A 52 9.94 18.63 5.99
C ARG A 52 10.17 17.14 6.24
N ARG A 53 10.91 16.77 7.29
CA ARG A 53 11.12 15.36 7.66
C ARG A 53 9.81 14.63 7.95
N VAL A 54 8.89 15.26 8.67
CA VAL A 54 7.55 14.69 8.94
C VAL A 54 6.76 14.47 7.65
N ARG A 55 6.77 15.44 6.72
CA ARG A 55 6.13 15.29 5.41
C ARG A 55 6.74 14.14 4.62
N ASP A 56 8.06 14.07 4.57
CA ASP A 56 8.76 13.05 3.78
C ASP A 56 8.48 11.66 4.34
N GLU A 57 8.41 11.53 5.67
CA GLU A 57 8.00 10.30 6.34
C GLU A 57 6.55 9.92 6.04
N ALA A 58 5.62 10.88 6.13
CA ALA A 58 4.22 10.66 5.77
C ALA A 58 4.06 10.25 4.30
N HIS A 59 4.83 10.87 3.39
CA HIS A 59 4.84 10.50 1.98
C HIS A 59 5.42 9.10 1.76
N ARG A 60 6.55 8.78 2.39
CA ARG A 60 7.17 7.46 2.35
C ARG A 60 6.22 6.37 2.84
N PHE A 61 5.53 6.62 3.95
CA PHE A 61 4.54 5.71 4.51
C PHE A 61 3.37 5.49 3.54
N ALA A 62 2.77 6.57 3.02
CA ALA A 62 1.66 6.49 2.08
C ALA A 62 2.03 5.72 0.80
N VAL A 63 3.19 6.02 0.20
CA VAL A 63 3.69 5.32 -1.00
C VAL A 63 3.93 3.85 -0.71
N SER A 64 4.57 3.52 0.43
CA SER A 64 4.85 2.14 0.83
C SER A 64 3.56 1.36 1.08
N PHE A 65 2.60 1.96 1.78
CA PHE A 65 1.30 1.36 2.06
C PHE A 65 0.52 1.08 0.77
N HIS A 66 0.44 2.05 -0.15
CA HIS A 66 -0.20 1.82 -1.46
C HIS A 66 0.54 0.79 -2.30
N ARG A 67 1.87 0.75 -2.26
CA ARG A 67 2.67 -0.30 -2.93
C ARG A 67 2.33 -1.68 -2.36
N GLN A 68 2.28 -1.83 -1.04
CA GLN A 68 1.92 -3.08 -0.39
C GLN A 68 0.48 -3.50 -0.69
N GLN A 69 -0.49 -2.58 -0.66
CA GLN A 69 -1.87 -2.88 -1.03
C GLN A 69 -2.00 -3.32 -2.48
N ARG A 70 -1.33 -2.64 -3.42
CA ARG A 70 -1.30 -3.06 -4.84
C ARG A 70 -0.69 -4.44 -5.01
N LEU A 71 0.43 -4.72 -4.33
CA LEU A 71 1.04 -6.05 -4.35
C LEU A 71 0.10 -7.11 -3.76
N LYS A 72 -0.64 -6.82 -2.69
CA LYS A 72 -1.63 -7.75 -2.12
C LYS A 72 -2.81 -7.99 -3.06
N LYS A 73 -3.32 -6.93 -3.71
CA LYS A 73 -4.44 -7.01 -4.67
C LYS A 73 -4.04 -7.77 -5.93
N SER A 74 -2.86 -7.47 -6.48
CA SER A 74 -2.28 -8.20 -7.61
C SER A 74 -2.05 -9.67 -7.26
N ARG A 75 -1.57 -9.95 -6.04
CA ARG A 75 -1.39 -11.32 -5.57
C ARG A 75 -2.71 -12.09 -5.58
N ARG A 76 -3.77 -11.58 -4.93
CA ARG A 76 -5.07 -12.27 -4.90
C ARG A 76 -5.65 -12.52 -6.30
N SER A 77 -5.57 -11.51 -7.18
CA SER A 77 -6.06 -11.56 -8.56
C SER A 77 -5.49 -12.72 -9.40
N ARG A 78 -4.20 -13.03 -9.24
CA ARG A 78 -3.54 -14.02 -10.12
C ARG A 78 -3.94 -15.46 -9.82
N LEU A 79 -4.18 -15.80 -8.55
CA LEU A 79 -4.67 -17.15 -8.21
C LEU A 79 -6.15 -17.32 -8.53
N ASP A 80 -6.93 -16.23 -8.50
CA ASP A 80 -8.35 -16.22 -8.87
C ASP A 80 -8.58 -16.52 -10.37
N GLU A 81 -7.58 -16.26 -11.22
CA GLU A 81 -7.62 -16.53 -12.66
C GLU A 81 -7.37 -18.00 -13.01
N ILE A 82 -6.86 -18.82 -12.09
CA ILE A 82 -6.52 -20.22 -12.35
C ILE A 82 -7.79 -21.09 -12.31
N PRO A 83 -8.21 -21.72 -13.42
CA PRO A 83 -9.40 -22.55 -13.45
C PRO A 83 -9.34 -23.69 -12.42
N GLY A 84 -10.42 -23.89 -11.66
CA GLY A 84 -10.50 -24.94 -10.64
C GLY A 84 -9.80 -24.62 -9.30
N LEU A 85 -9.12 -23.47 -9.20
CA LEU A 85 -8.47 -23.02 -7.97
C LEU A 85 -9.37 -22.06 -7.15
N GLY A 86 -10.31 -22.65 -6.41
CA GLY A 86 -11.20 -21.89 -5.52
C GLY A 86 -10.52 -21.33 -4.25
N PHE A 87 -11.17 -20.36 -3.61
CA PHE A 87 -10.66 -19.61 -2.45
C PHE A 87 -10.04 -20.47 -1.33
N ALA A 88 -10.67 -21.60 -0.98
CA ALA A 88 -10.16 -22.49 0.07
C ALA A 88 -8.77 -23.06 -0.27
N ARG A 89 -8.56 -23.49 -1.52
CA ARG A 89 -7.28 -24.02 -2.00
C ARG A 89 -6.23 -22.93 -2.15
N GLN A 90 -6.61 -21.75 -2.60
CA GLN A 90 -5.72 -20.58 -2.63
C GLN A 90 -5.20 -20.24 -1.22
N LYS A 91 -6.08 -20.27 -0.21
CA LYS A 91 -5.69 -20.04 1.18
C LYS A 91 -4.69 -21.10 1.65
N GLN A 92 -4.87 -22.37 1.27
CA GLN A 92 -3.93 -23.43 1.61
C GLN A 92 -2.56 -23.25 0.92
N LEU A 93 -2.54 -22.91 -0.37
CA LEU A 93 -1.30 -22.60 -1.08
C LEU A 93 -0.57 -21.42 -0.43
N LEU A 94 -1.27 -20.34 -0.09
CA LEU A 94 -0.67 -19.18 0.57
C LEU A 94 -0.22 -19.50 2.00
N ALA A 95 -0.91 -20.38 2.72
CA ALA A 95 -0.48 -20.82 4.05
C ALA A 95 0.78 -21.70 3.99
N HIS A 96 0.92 -22.53 2.94
CA HIS A 96 2.08 -23.39 2.76
C HIS A 96 3.30 -22.64 2.22
N PHE A 97 3.11 -21.87 1.15
CA PHE A 97 4.20 -21.21 0.43
C PHE A 97 4.45 -19.76 0.89
N HIS A 98 3.57 -19.14 1.68
CA HIS A 98 3.70 -17.77 2.21
C HIS A 98 3.68 -16.62 1.17
N SER A 99 4.03 -16.89 -0.09
CA SER A 99 3.98 -15.92 -1.20
C SER A 99 3.62 -16.60 -2.52
N ILE A 100 3.02 -15.84 -3.43
CA ILE A 100 2.74 -16.28 -4.81
C ILE A 100 4.03 -16.44 -5.61
N ASP A 101 5.07 -15.68 -5.30
CA ASP A 101 6.36 -15.85 -5.96
C ASP A 101 6.94 -17.24 -5.68
N TYR A 102 6.76 -17.74 -4.45
CA TYR A 102 7.14 -19.10 -4.08
C TYR A 102 6.21 -20.16 -4.69
N ILE A 103 4.91 -19.90 -4.82
CA ILE A 103 3.99 -20.79 -5.57
C ILE A 103 4.40 -20.86 -7.05
N ARG A 104 4.79 -19.73 -7.64
CA ARG A 104 5.25 -19.60 -9.02
C ARG A 104 6.55 -20.38 -9.24
N GLU A 105 7.46 -20.40 -8.28
CA GLU A 105 8.75 -21.10 -8.40
C GLU A 105 8.68 -22.58 -7.99
N ALA A 106 7.57 -23.01 -7.37
CA ALA A 106 7.41 -24.37 -6.87
C ALA A 106 7.35 -25.42 -8.01
N SER A 107 7.97 -26.57 -7.76
CA SER A 107 7.85 -27.75 -8.64
C SER A 107 6.44 -28.35 -8.56
N LEU A 108 6.08 -29.16 -9.57
CA LEU A 108 4.82 -29.91 -9.57
C LEU A 108 4.66 -30.80 -8.34
N GLU A 109 5.76 -31.38 -7.83
CA GLU A 109 5.74 -32.22 -6.63
C GLU A 109 5.47 -31.38 -5.38
N GLN A 110 6.12 -30.21 -5.26
CA GLN A 110 5.91 -29.30 -4.14
C GLN A 110 4.46 -28.78 -4.11
N LEU A 111 3.88 -28.46 -5.26
CA LEU A 111 2.47 -28.04 -5.34
C LEU A 111 1.52 -29.16 -4.87
N GLN A 112 1.83 -30.42 -5.15
CA GLN A 112 1.03 -31.58 -4.73
C GLN A 112 1.15 -31.90 -3.23
N GLN A 113 2.15 -31.36 -2.53
CA GLN A 113 2.25 -31.51 -1.07
C GLN A 113 1.18 -30.70 -0.33
N VAL A 114 0.57 -29.71 -0.99
CA VAL A 114 -0.49 -28.91 -0.40
C VAL A 114 -1.81 -29.68 -0.42
N SER A 115 -2.45 -29.79 0.75
CA SER A 115 -3.71 -30.52 0.88
C SER A 115 -4.79 -29.97 -0.05
N GLY A 116 -5.52 -30.87 -0.71
CA GLY A 116 -6.54 -30.51 -1.70
C GLY A 116 -6.01 -30.06 -3.07
N ILE A 117 -4.69 -30.07 -3.30
CA ILE A 117 -4.06 -29.86 -4.61
C ILE A 117 -3.65 -31.21 -5.21
N GLY A 118 -4.52 -31.79 -6.03
CA GLY A 118 -4.21 -33.01 -6.78
C GLY A 118 -3.33 -32.75 -8.01
N LYS A 119 -2.84 -33.83 -8.64
CA LYS A 119 -1.95 -33.78 -9.82
C LYS A 119 -2.45 -32.85 -10.94
N ALA A 120 -3.72 -32.97 -11.32
CA ALA A 120 -4.30 -32.14 -12.37
C ALA A 120 -4.29 -30.64 -12.03
N LEU A 121 -4.65 -30.29 -10.79
CA LEU A 121 -4.67 -28.90 -10.36
C LEU A 121 -3.25 -28.33 -10.20
N ALA A 122 -2.30 -29.13 -9.71
CA ALA A 122 -0.89 -28.74 -9.67
C ALA A 122 -0.35 -28.42 -11.07
N GLN A 123 -0.73 -29.21 -12.08
CA GLN A 123 -0.38 -28.95 -13.48
C GLN A 123 -0.98 -27.65 -14.01
N GLU A 124 -2.25 -27.37 -13.72
CA GLU A 124 -2.90 -26.11 -14.10
C GLU A 124 -2.22 -24.90 -13.46
N ILE A 125 -1.93 -24.96 -12.16
CA ILE A 125 -1.22 -23.90 -11.43
C ILE A 125 0.16 -23.68 -12.05
N TYR A 126 0.93 -24.75 -12.25
CA TYR A 126 2.27 -24.66 -12.81
C TYR A 126 2.27 -24.07 -14.22
N ARG A 127 1.33 -24.50 -15.08
CA ARG A 127 1.18 -24.02 -16.45
C ARG A 127 0.78 -22.54 -16.51
N TYR A 128 -0.10 -22.07 -15.62
CA TYR A 128 -0.48 -20.66 -15.55
C TYR A 128 0.74 -19.75 -15.29
N PHE A 129 1.69 -20.21 -14.47
CA PHE A 129 2.91 -19.47 -14.14
C PHE A 129 4.06 -19.69 -15.13
N HIS A 130 4.05 -20.79 -15.88
CA HIS A 130 5.04 -21.17 -16.89
C HIS A 130 4.35 -21.52 -18.22
N PRO A 131 3.78 -20.53 -18.93
CA PRO A 131 3.23 -20.77 -20.25
C PRO A 131 4.35 -21.28 -21.16
N SER A 132 4.11 -22.40 -21.84
CA SER A 132 4.98 -22.87 -22.91
C SER A 132 4.87 -21.87 -24.07
N SER A 133 5.95 -21.13 -24.35
CA SER A 133 6.09 -20.37 -25.60
C SER A 133 6.12 -21.28 -26.81
#